data_AF-A0A3B9LDG6-F1
#
_entry.id   AF-A0A3B9LDG6-F1
#
_cell.length_a   1.000
_cell.length_b   1.000
_cell.length_c   1.000
_cell.angle_alpha   90.00
_cell.angle_beta   90.00
_cell.angle_gamma   90.00
#
_symmetry.space_group_name_H-M   'P 1'
#
loop_
_entity.id
_entity.type
_entity.pdbx_description
1 polymer ?
#
loop_
_entity_poly.entity_id
_entity_poly.type
_entity_poly.pdbx_seq_one_letter_code
_entity_poly.pdbx_strand_id
1 'polypeptide(L)'
;MQRSTWRCAVLADDTVQLGFCVVNGLRQEHAEELVRQRQDRQFDSLEDFKRRVPLSKEELRTLAELGALNCFADHRRAAMWEVEEVMHDDLLGSAGCQPAVCGNLPQTSSVRQAACAPQKKDSPLPHMTLPERVRADYETMNLTTGPHPMQLLREALPNVWRATDLAQARHGATVQIAGNVICRQRPGTAKGFVFISLEDETGVSNAIVDPNLFERFRLLITEEA
;
A
#
# COMPACT_ATOMS: atom_id res chain seq x y z
N MET A 1 -5.47 -0.46 9.35
CA MET A 1 -5.95 0.48 10.39
C MET A 1 -6.63 -0.16 11.58
N GLN A 2 -7.68 -0.97 11.40
CA GLN A 2 -8.50 -1.45 12.53
C GLN A 2 -7.86 -2.58 13.37
N ARG A 3 -6.89 -3.32 12.81
CA ARG A 3 -6.34 -4.52 13.45
C ARG A 3 -4.81 -4.52 13.61
N SER A 4 -4.06 -4.08 12.60
CA SER A 4 -2.59 -4.10 12.59
C SER A 4 -1.96 -3.44 13.82
N THR A 5 -0.90 -4.05 14.35
CA THR A 5 -0.05 -3.45 15.40
C THR A 5 1.26 -2.95 14.79
N TRP A 6 2.23 -2.51 15.60
CA TRP A 6 3.54 -2.14 15.07
C TRP A 6 4.24 -3.32 14.40
N ARG A 7 4.27 -4.49 15.06
CA ARG A 7 4.95 -5.69 14.56
C ARG A 7 3.99 -6.58 13.76
N CYS A 8 4.55 -7.32 12.81
CA CYS A 8 3.83 -8.42 12.18
C CYS A 8 3.51 -9.50 13.24
N ALA A 9 2.35 -10.13 13.10
CA ALA A 9 1.89 -11.15 14.03
C ALA A 9 1.32 -12.34 13.26
N VAL A 10 1.60 -13.55 13.72
CA VAL A 10 0.97 -14.78 13.22
C VAL A 10 -0.37 -14.93 13.94
N LEU A 11 -1.47 -14.93 13.20
CA LEU A 11 -2.82 -15.09 13.76
C LEU A 11 -3.27 -16.57 13.76
N ALA A 12 -2.84 -17.31 12.75
CA ALA A 12 -3.10 -18.75 12.58
C ALA A 12 -1.98 -19.36 11.69
N ASP A 13 -1.99 -20.69 11.52
CA ASP A 13 -0.98 -21.41 10.73
C ASP A 13 -0.89 -20.94 9.26
N ASP A 14 -1.99 -20.40 8.72
CA ASP A 14 -2.10 -19.92 7.33
C ASP A 14 -2.26 -18.39 7.23
N THR A 15 -2.30 -17.68 8.36
CA THR A 15 -2.70 -16.27 8.41
C THR A 15 -1.68 -15.45 9.19
N VAL A 16 -1.03 -14.53 8.49
CA VAL A 16 -0.13 -13.52 9.07
C VAL A 16 -0.74 -12.14 8.89
N GLN A 17 -0.73 -11.35 9.96
CA GLN A 17 -1.07 -9.94 9.92
C GLN A 17 0.20 -9.10 9.78
N LEU A 18 0.22 -8.26 8.74
CA LEU A 18 1.26 -7.26 8.58
C LEU A 18 1.12 -6.16 9.63
N GLY A 19 2.25 -5.84 10.26
CA GLY A 19 2.40 -4.71 11.17
C GLY A 19 2.75 -3.43 10.43
N PHE A 20 2.62 -2.29 11.10
CA PHE A 20 2.99 -0.99 10.55
C PHE A 20 4.49 -0.84 10.28
N CYS A 21 5.34 -1.70 10.84
CA CYS A 21 6.78 -1.69 10.62
C CYS A 21 7.22 -1.96 9.17
N VAL A 22 6.34 -2.52 8.33
CA VAL A 22 6.63 -2.76 6.90
C VAL A 22 6.36 -1.54 6.02
N VAL A 23 5.70 -0.51 6.57
CA VAL A 23 5.34 0.69 5.82
C VAL A 23 6.53 1.64 5.77
N ASN A 24 7.04 1.91 4.58
CA ASN A 24 8.16 2.82 4.39
C ASN A 24 7.74 4.26 4.79
N GLY A 25 8.60 4.93 5.56
CA GLY A 25 8.38 6.32 5.98
C GLY A 25 7.42 6.51 7.17
N LEU A 26 6.76 5.46 7.67
CA LEU A 26 5.93 5.54 8.87
C LEU A 26 6.78 5.43 10.13
N ARG A 27 6.71 6.45 11.00
CA ARG A 27 7.47 6.44 12.25
C ARG A 27 6.84 5.49 13.27
N GLN A 28 7.71 4.78 14.00
CA GLN A 28 7.28 3.88 15.06
C GLN A 28 6.45 4.60 16.13
N GLU A 29 6.89 5.79 16.56
CA GLU A 29 6.21 6.60 17.57
C GLU A 29 4.75 6.91 17.19
N HIS A 30 4.50 7.28 15.93
CA HIS A 30 3.15 7.58 15.46
C HIS A 30 2.30 6.33 15.27
N ALA A 31 2.91 5.22 14.82
CA ALA A 31 2.22 3.94 14.69
C ALA A 31 1.82 3.35 16.07
N GLU A 32 2.67 3.50 17.08
CA GLU A 32 2.36 3.10 18.45
C GLU A 32 1.27 3.98 19.06
N GLU A 33 1.31 5.29 18.82
CA GLU A 33 0.25 6.22 19.25
C GLU A 33 -1.09 5.89 18.59
N LEU A 34 -1.09 5.58 17.30
CA LEU A 34 -2.27 5.10 16.58
C LEU A 34 -2.87 3.86 17.24
N VAL A 35 -2.02 2.88 17.58
CA VAL A 35 -2.47 1.64 18.25
C VAL A 35 -3.01 1.95 19.65
N ARG A 36 -2.38 2.85 20.40
CA ARG A 36 -2.85 3.31 21.72
C ARG A 36 -4.22 3.96 21.64
N GLN A 37 -4.39 4.95 20.76
CA GLN A 37 -5.68 5.61 20.53
C GLN A 37 -6.76 4.61 20.15
N ARG A 38 -6.45 3.65 19.27
CA ARG A 38 -7.40 2.61 18.86
C ARG A 38 -7.84 1.70 20.02
N GLN A 39 -6.97 1.43 20.99
CA GLN A 39 -7.32 0.65 22.19
C GLN A 39 -8.32 1.39 23.08
N ASP A 40 -8.21 2.71 23.18
CA ASP A 40 -9.16 3.52 23.94
C ASP A 40 -10.54 3.55 23.27
N ARG A 41 -10.56 3.83 21.96
CA ARG A 41 -11.78 3.83 21.14
C ARG A 41 -11.44 3.61 19.66
N GLN A 42 -12.21 2.75 18.99
CA GLN A 42 -12.12 2.61 17.53
C GLN A 42 -12.36 3.97 16.83
N PHE A 43 -11.81 4.12 15.63
CA PHE A 43 -12.00 5.32 14.82
C PHE A 43 -13.29 5.21 14.02
N ASP A 44 -14.14 6.24 14.09
CA ASP A 44 -15.45 6.26 13.41
C ASP A 44 -15.36 6.84 11.99
N SER A 45 -14.44 7.77 11.76
CA SER A 45 -14.24 8.45 10.47
C SER A 45 -12.77 8.83 10.25
N LEU A 46 -12.43 9.18 9.01
CA LEU A 46 -11.11 9.70 8.68
C LEU A 46 -10.79 11.00 9.45
N GLU A 47 -11.80 11.84 9.70
CA GLU A 47 -11.63 13.08 10.47
C GLU A 47 -11.36 12.79 11.96
N ASP A 48 -12.05 11.81 12.57
CA ASP A 48 -11.76 11.38 13.94
C ASP A 48 -10.32 10.83 14.05
N PHE A 49 -9.89 10.08 13.05
CA PHE A 49 -8.54 9.56 12.97
C PHE A 49 -7.48 10.67 12.87
N LYS A 50 -7.63 11.62 11.93
CA LYS A 50 -6.72 12.76 11.74
C LYS A 50 -6.61 13.64 13.00
N ARG A 51 -7.70 13.79 13.77
CA ARG A 51 -7.72 14.60 15.00
C ARG A 51 -7.01 13.90 16.17
N ARG A 52 -7.12 12.56 16.25
CA ARG A 52 -6.64 11.79 17.41
C ARG A 52 -5.20 11.32 17.29
N VAL A 53 -4.71 11.10 16.06
CA VAL A 53 -3.37 10.58 15.83
C VAL A 53 -2.54 11.66 15.13
N PRO A 54 -1.44 12.14 15.74
CA PRO A 54 -0.61 13.21 15.20
C PRO A 54 0.31 12.68 14.08
N LEU A 55 -0.27 12.30 12.94
CA LEU A 55 0.50 11.88 11.77
C LEU A 55 0.94 13.08 10.94
N SER A 56 2.14 12.99 10.38
CA SER A 56 2.56 13.92 9.33
C SER A 56 1.72 13.75 8.07
N LYS A 57 1.69 14.79 7.24
CA LYS A 57 0.96 14.75 5.96
C LYS A 57 1.50 13.64 5.05
N GLU A 58 2.80 13.40 5.07
CA GLU A 58 3.45 12.33 4.30
C GLU A 58 3.00 10.95 4.78
N GLU A 59 2.98 10.69 6.08
CA GLU A 59 2.52 9.40 6.62
C GLU A 59 1.04 9.13 6.32
N LEU A 60 0.18 10.16 6.36
CA LEU A 60 -1.22 10.01 5.98
C LEU A 60 -1.37 9.63 4.50
N ARG A 61 -0.56 10.23 3.61
CA ARG A 61 -0.54 9.88 2.18
C ARG A 61 -0.10 8.44 1.97
N THR A 62 1.01 8.05 2.60
CA THR A 62 1.55 6.69 2.58
C THR A 62 0.50 5.66 3.02
N LEU A 63 -0.23 5.92 4.10
CA LEU A 63 -1.30 5.04 4.58
C LEU A 63 -2.50 4.99 3.62
N ALA A 64 -2.83 6.10 2.96
CA ALA A 64 -3.88 6.15 1.94
C ALA A 64 -3.50 5.38 0.67
N GLU A 65 -2.26 5.53 0.20
CA GLU A 65 -1.70 4.86 -0.98
C GLU A 65 -1.66 3.34 -0.83
N LEU A 66 -1.31 2.85 0.37
CA LEU A 66 -1.40 1.44 0.74
C LEU A 66 -2.84 0.93 0.87
N GLY A 67 -3.82 1.84 0.93
CA GLY A 67 -5.22 1.51 1.20
C GLY A 67 -5.49 1.09 2.64
N ALA A 68 -4.60 1.42 3.58
CA ALA A 68 -4.84 1.18 5.00
C ALA A 68 -6.10 1.93 5.48
N LEU A 69 -6.40 3.08 4.86
CA LEU A 69 -7.53 3.97 5.16
C LEU A 69 -8.84 3.60 4.43
N ASN A 70 -8.87 2.51 3.64
CA ASN A 70 -10.08 2.06 2.92
C ASN A 70 -11.25 1.66 3.84
N CYS A 71 -11.03 1.58 5.15
CA CYS A 71 -12.14 1.42 6.10
C CYS A 71 -12.93 2.71 6.33
N PHE A 72 -12.39 3.87 5.94
CA PHE A 72 -13.03 5.18 6.10
C PHE A 72 -13.50 5.79 4.78
N ALA A 73 -12.90 5.40 3.66
CA ALA A 73 -13.23 5.88 2.32
C ALA A 73 -13.57 4.71 1.38
N ASP A 74 -14.31 4.99 0.31
CA ASP A 74 -14.80 3.93 -0.60
C ASP A 74 -13.68 3.22 -1.38
N HIS A 75 -12.59 3.91 -1.69
CA HIS A 75 -11.41 3.34 -2.36
C HIS A 75 -10.13 4.13 -2.05
N ARG A 76 -8.96 3.56 -2.41
CA ARG A 76 -7.63 4.15 -2.13
C ARG A 76 -7.50 5.61 -2.59
N ARG A 77 -7.87 5.91 -3.84
CA ARG A 77 -7.85 7.28 -4.38
C ARG A 77 -8.82 8.24 -3.67
N ALA A 78 -9.96 7.75 -3.16
CA ALA A 78 -10.86 8.56 -2.34
C ALA A 78 -10.19 8.90 -1.01
N ALA A 79 -9.58 7.92 -0.35
CA ALA A 79 -8.80 8.17 0.86
C ALA A 79 -7.66 9.16 0.63
N MET A 80 -6.93 9.04 -0.49
CA MET A 80 -5.86 9.99 -0.85
C MET A 80 -6.41 11.40 -1.05
N TRP A 81 -7.55 11.53 -1.74
CA TRP A 81 -8.22 12.80 -1.97
C TRP A 81 -8.66 13.45 -0.65
N GLU A 82 -9.33 12.69 0.21
CA GLU A 82 -9.78 13.17 1.52
C GLU A 82 -8.61 13.49 2.46
N VAL A 83 -7.49 12.78 2.36
CA VAL A 83 -6.26 13.09 3.14
C VAL A 83 -5.70 14.46 2.78
N GLU A 84 -5.78 14.88 1.51
CA GLU A 84 -5.33 16.20 1.06
C GLU A 84 -6.24 17.34 1.51
N GLU A 85 -7.48 17.06 1.88
CA GLU A 85 -8.39 18.07 2.41
C GLU A 85 -7.79 18.63 3.72
N VAL A 86 -7.46 19.92 3.67
CA VAL A 86 -7.01 20.69 4.83
C VAL A 86 -8.20 20.77 5.77
N MET A 87 -8.00 20.35 7.02
CA MET A 87 -8.93 20.65 8.10
C MET A 87 -8.99 22.17 8.20
N HIS A 88 -10.01 22.77 7.59
CA HIS A 88 -10.33 24.15 7.84
C HIS A 88 -10.93 24.15 9.24
N ASP A 89 -10.08 24.45 10.23
CA ASP A 89 -10.60 24.97 11.49
C ASP A 89 -11.30 26.27 11.09
N ASP A 90 -12.62 26.27 11.17
CA ASP A 90 -13.50 27.27 10.58
C ASP A 90 -13.24 28.66 11.20
N LEU A 91 -12.18 29.34 10.73
CA LEU A 91 -11.91 30.75 10.99
C LEU A 91 -12.95 31.65 10.29
N LEU A 92 -13.75 31.09 9.37
CA LEU A 92 -14.91 31.74 8.76
C LEU A 92 -16.25 31.31 9.37
N GLY A 93 -16.32 30.17 10.06
CA GLY A 93 -17.51 29.76 10.84
C GLY A 93 -17.58 30.44 12.22
N SER A 94 -16.44 30.84 12.78
CA SER A 94 -16.36 31.57 14.06
C SER A 94 -16.50 33.10 13.91
N ALA A 95 -16.81 33.60 12.71
CA ALA A 95 -17.15 35.01 12.46
C ALA A 95 -18.66 35.31 12.60
N GLY A 96 -19.46 34.36 13.10
CA GLY A 96 -20.84 34.56 13.50
C GLY A 96 -20.98 34.51 15.02
N CYS A 97 -21.44 35.62 15.62
CA CYS A 97 -21.75 35.82 17.04
C CYS A 97 -20.56 36.11 17.99
N GLN A 98 -19.98 37.31 17.86
CA GLN A 98 -19.71 38.09 19.07
C GLN A 98 -21.04 38.72 19.54
N PRO A 99 -21.45 38.59 20.82
CA PRO A 99 -22.60 39.32 21.33
C PRO A 99 -22.20 40.78 21.55
N ALA A 100 -22.33 41.60 20.50
CA ALA A 100 -22.38 43.05 20.67
C ALA A 100 -23.69 43.42 21.37
N VAL A 101 -23.55 43.99 22.56
CA VAL A 101 -24.63 44.63 23.31
C VAL A 101 -25.20 45.79 22.47
N CYS A 102 -26.51 45.75 22.14
CA CYS A 102 -27.51 46.83 22.29
C CYS A 102 -28.67 46.70 21.27
N GLY A 103 -29.92 46.69 21.75
CA GLY A 103 -31.07 47.24 21.00
C GLY A 103 -32.21 46.30 20.54
N ASN A 104 -33.24 46.15 21.38
CA ASN A 104 -34.69 45.96 21.13
C ASN A 104 -35.26 45.23 19.85
N LEU A 105 -35.92 44.07 20.12
CA LEU A 105 -37.19 43.49 19.58
C LEU A 105 -37.39 43.18 18.06
N PRO A 106 -38.31 42.26 17.67
CA PRO A 106 -38.70 40.96 18.25
C PRO A 106 -38.74 39.78 17.23
N GLN A 107 -38.62 38.58 17.80
CA GLN A 107 -38.90 37.21 17.30
C GLN A 107 -39.54 37.03 15.91
N THR A 108 -38.84 36.33 14.99
CA THR A 108 -39.48 35.37 14.06
C THR A 108 -38.57 34.16 13.79
N SER A 109 -39.15 32.97 13.98
CA SER A 109 -38.77 31.64 13.45
C SER A 109 -37.31 31.16 13.54
N SER A 110 -37.09 30.26 14.50
CA SER A 110 -35.95 29.35 14.54
C SER A 110 -35.84 28.52 13.25
N VAL A 111 -34.88 28.83 12.40
CA VAL A 111 -34.35 27.83 11.46
C VAL A 111 -33.36 27.02 12.27
N ARG A 112 -33.83 25.89 12.81
CA ARG A 112 -32.94 24.84 13.29
C ARG A 112 -32.13 24.41 12.07
N GLN A 113 -30.87 24.85 11.99
CA GLN A 113 -29.90 24.21 11.10
C GLN A 113 -29.82 22.77 11.56
N ALA A 114 -30.53 21.92 10.83
CA ALA A 114 -30.35 20.49 10.91
C ALA A 114 -28.87 20.26 10.64
N ALA A 115 -28.17 19.70 11.63
CA ALA A 115 -26.87 19.12 11.41
C ALA A 115 -27.04 18.06 10.31
N CYS A 116 -26.75 18.45 9.07
CA CYS A 116 -26.63 17.51 7.99
C CYS A 116 -25.54 16.54 8.42
N ALA A 117 -25.91 15.28 8.61
CA ALA A 117 -24.95 14.19 8.68
C ALA A 117 -23.96 14.37 7.51
N PRO A 118 -22.65 14.14 7.71
CA PRO A 118 -21.66 14.32 6.65
C PRO A 118 -22.10 13.46 5.47
N GLN A 119 -22.55 14.10 4.39
CA GLN A 119 -22.79 13.40 3.15
C GLN A 119 -21.44 12.88 2.70
N LYS A 120 -21.32 11.57 2.47
CA LYS A 120 -20.15 10.98 1.82
C LYS A 120 -19.90 11.79 0.55
N LYS A 121 -18.83 12.59 0.55
CA LYS A 121 -18.38 13.28 -0.64
C LYS A 121 -17.81 12.20 -1.55
N ASP A 122 -18.55 11.85 -2.59
CA ASP A 122 -18.03 10.92 -3.60
C ASP A 122 -16.75 11.52 -4.20
N SER A 123 -15.66 10.75 -4.15
CA SER A 123 -14.40 11.20 -4.75
C SER A 123 -14.57 11.32 -6.27
N PRO A 124 -14.12 12.41 -6.89
CA PRO A 124 -14.16 12.53 -8.35
C PRO A 124 -13.13 11.63 -9.06
N LEU A 125 -12.25 10.96 -8.30
CA LEU A 125 -11.17 10.15 -8.86
C LEU A 125 -11.63 8.73 -9.16
N PRO A 126 -11.31 8.16 -10.34
CA PRO A 126 -11.65 6.78 -10.65
C PRO A 126 -10.91 5.81 -9.72
N HIS A 127 -11.50 4.65 -9.46
CA HIS A 127 -10.87 3.57 -8.69
C HIS A 127 -9.50 3.19 -9.28
N MET A 128 -8.56 2.80 -8.41
CA MET A 128 -7.29 2.23 -8.86
C MET A 128 -7.55 0.85 -9.50
N THR A 129 -6.96 0.64 -10.66
CA THR A 129 -6.86 -0.67 -11.31
C THR A 129 -5.94 -1.59 -10.50
N LEU A 130 -6.05 -2.90 -10.75
CA LEU A 130 -5.23 -3.89 -10.05
C LEU A 130 -3.70 -3.65 -10.20
N PRO A 131 -3.15 -3.37 -11.41
CA PRO A 131 -1.73 -3.03 -11.56
C PRO A 131 -1.32 -1.77 -10.79
N GLU A 132 -2.17 -0.74 -10.76
CA GLU A 132 -1.88 0.49 -10.01
C GLU A 132 -1.78 0.23 -8.50
N ARG A 133 -2.64 -0.64 -7.95
CA ARG A 133 -2.58 -1.03 -6.54
C ARG A 133 -1.31 -1.82 -6.22
N VAL A 134 -0.96 -2.78 -7.06
CA VAL A 134 0.27 -3.59 -6.88
C VAL A 134 1.50 -2.68 -6.95
N ARG A 135 1.53 -1.74 -7.90
CA ARG A 135 2.61 -0.75 -7.99
C ARG A 135 2.72 0.11 -6.73
N ALA A 136 1.61 0.67 -6.25
CA ALA A 136 1.60 1.47 -5.02
C ALA A 136 2.07 0.65 -3.80
N ASP A 137 1.66 -0.61 -3.70
CA ASP A 137 2.11 -1.53 -2.65
C ASP A 137 3.65 -1.69 -2.65
N TYR A 138 4.27 -1.93 -3.82
CA TYR A 138 5.73 -2.05 -3.92
C TYR A 138 6.45 -0.72 -3.63
N GLU A 139 5.94 0.41 -4.12
CA GLU A 139 6.52 1.73 -3.85
C GLU A 139 6.50 2.06 -2.35
N THR A 140 5.46 1.64 -1.62
CA THR A 140 5.27 2.02 -0.22
C THR A 140 5.71 0.98 0.83
N MET A 141 5.74 -0.32 0.51
CA MET A 141 6.16 -1.37 1.46
C MET A 141 7.07 -2.46 0.88
N ASN A 142 7.50 -2.33 -0.39
CA ASN A 142 8.34 -3.32 -1.10
C ASN A 142 7.74 -4.73 -1.18
N LEU A 143 6.44 -4.89 -0.93
CA LEU A 143 5.70 -6.14 -1.03
C LEU A 143 4.24 -5.82 -1.39
N THR A 144 3.46 -6.82 -1.81
CA THR A 144 2.02 -6.67 -2.00
C THR A 144 1.25 -7.75 -1.24
N THR A 145 0.05 -7.40 -0.77
CA THR A 145 -0.94 -8.39 -0.28
C THR A 145 -1.88 -8.85 -1.38
N GLY A 146 -1.77 -8.24 -2.57
CA GLY A 146 -2.49 -8.62 -3.77
C GLY A 146 -1.78 -9.74 -4.53
N PRO A 147 -2.15 -9.94 -5.81
CA PRO A 147 -1.52 -10.93 -6.66
C PRO A 147 -0.07 -10.57 -6.97
N HIS A 148 0.75 -11.60 -7.24
CA HIS A 148 2.13 -11.41 -7.66
C HIS A 148 2.21 -10.66 -9.00
N PRO A 149 3.17 -9.73 -9.22
CA PRO A 149 3.27 -8.95 -10.45
C PRO A 149 3.28 -9.77 -11.74
N MET A 150 3.94 -10.93 -11.74
CA MET A 150 3.99 -11.83 -12.91
C MET A 150 2.62 -12.37 -13.30
N GLN A 151 1.67 -12.46 -12.36
CA GLN A 151 0.29 -12.86 -12.67
C GLN A 151 -0.39 -11.85 -13.61
N LEU A 152 -0.08 -10.56 -13.45
CA LEU A 152 -0.63 -9.49 -14.30
C LEU A 152 -0.05 -9.50 -15.72
N LEU A 153 1.18 -10.00 -15.86
CA LEU A 153 1.88 -10.08 -17.15
C LEU A 153 1.63 -11.41 -17.88
N ARG A 154 0.96 -12.37 -17.23
CA ARG A 154 0.89 -13.75 -17.71
C ARG A 154 0.18 -13.88 -19.05
N GLU A 155 -0.85 -13.07 -19.30
CA GLU A 155 -1.56 -13.03 -20.58
C GLU A 155 -0.65 -12.57 -21.74
N ALA A 156 0.34 -11.73 -21.46
CA ALA A 156 1.31 -11.26 -22.45
C ALA A 156 2.47 -12.25 -22.69
N LEU A 157 2.57 -13.32 -21.90
CA LEU A 157 3.65 -14.31 -21.92
C LEU A 157 3.13 -15.75 -22.12
N PRO A 158 2.38 -16.05 -23.20
CA PRO A 158 1.65 -17.32 -23.33
C PRO A 158 2.53 -18.57 -23.45
N ASN A 159 3.78 -18.44 -23.93
CA ASN A 159 4.69 -19.56 -24.17
C ASN A 159 5.75 -19.74 -23.07
N VAL A 160 5.58 -19.07 -21.93
CA VAL A 160 6.54 -19.06 -20.84
C VAL A 160 6.06 -19.96 -19.71
N TRP A 161 6.94 -20.87 -19.29
CA TRP A 161 6.67 -21.83 -18.21
C TRP A 161 6.66 -21.14 -16.85
N ARG A 162 5.77 -21.60 -15.98
CA ARG A 162 5.74 -21.21 -14.57
C ARG A 162 6.75 -22.01 -13.76
N ALA A 163 7.07 -21.53 -12.57
CA ALA A 163 7.97 -22.26 -11.66
C ALA A 163 7.47 -23.68 -11.36
N THR A 164 6.16 -23.85 -11.17
CA THR A 164 5.57 -25.18 -10.92
C THR A 164 5.63 -26.13 -12.14
N ASP A 165 5.63 -25.59 -13.35
CA ASP A 165 5.63 -26.39 -14.58
C ASP A 165 6.99 -27.06 -14.80
N LEU A 166 8.09 -26.47 -14.29
CA LEU A 166 9.45 -26.96 -14.48
C LEU A 166 9.64 -28.42 -14.05
N ALA A 167 8.90 -28.90 -13.04
CA ALA A 167 8.94 -30.29 -12.60
C ALA A 167 8.47 -31.29 -13.69
N GLN A 168 7.72 -30.82 -14.68
CA GLN A 168 7.20 -31.61 -15.80
C GLN A 168 8.15 -31.62 -17.01
N ALA A 169 9.21 -30.80 -16.99
CA ALA A 169 10.16 -30.72 -18.09
C ALA A 169 10.97 -32.01 -18.21
N ARG A 170 11.11 -32.53 -19.43
CA ARG A 170 11.99 -33.67 -19.70
C ARG A 170 13.45 -33.22 -19.57
N HIS A 171 14.31 -34.11 -19.07
CA HIS A 171 15.73 -33.84 -19.02
C HIS A 171 16.29 -33.49 -20.40
N GLY A 172 17.06 -32.39 -20.48
CA GLY A 172 17.62 -31.88 -21.73
C GLY A 172 16.66 -31.06 -22.61
N ALA A 173 15.39 -30.89 -22.22
CA ALA A 173 14.46 -30.04 -22.94
C ALA A 173 14.85 -28.56 -22.82
N THR A 174 14.68 -27.82 -23.91
CA THR A 174 14.78 -26.35 -23.90
C THR A 174 13.43 -25.76 -23.53
N VAL A 175 13.39 -24.98 -22.46
CA VAL A 175 12.19 -24.27 -21.98
C VAL A 175 12.50 -22.81 -21.78
N GLN A 176 11.45 -21.98 -21.82
CA GLN A 176 11.55 -20.55 -21.52
C GLN A 176 10.78 -20.26 -20.23
N ILE A 177 11.44 -19.58 -19.29
CA ILE A 177 10.84 -19.11 -18.04
C ILE A 177 10.92 -17.58 -17.97
N ALA A 178 10.03 -16.97 -17.20
CA ALA A 178 10.10 -15.57 -16.83
C ALA A 178 9.55 -15.41 -15.42
N GLY A 179 10.17 -14.52 -14.66
CA GLY A 179 9.78 -14.19 -13.30
C GLY A 179 10.44 -12.89 -12.87
N ASN A 180 10.03 -12.39 -11.72
CA ASN A 180 10.70 -11.28 -11.05
C ASN A 180 12.05 -11.76 -10.52
N VAL A 181 13.15 -11.06 -10.81
CA VAL A 181 14.46 -11.50 -10.33
C VAL A 181 14.64 -11.09 -8.88
N ILE A 182 14.61 -12.08 -7.98
CA ILE A 182 14.69 -11.86 -6.52
C ILE A 182 16.11 -11.99 -5.97
N CYS A 183 17.00 -12.69 -6.69
CA CYS A 183 18.38 -12.88 -6.24
C CYS A 183 19.33 -13.10 -7.41
N ARG A 184 20.54 -12.54 -7.29
CA ARG A 184 21.67 -12.77 -8.20
C ARG A 184 22.91 -13.04 -7.35
N GLN A 185 23.56 -14.18 -7.55
CA GLN A 185 24.74 -14.57 -6.79
C GLN A 185 25.87 -14.98 -7.73
N ARG A 186 27.08 -14.45 -7.49
CA ARG A 186 28.31 -14.88 -8.17
C ARG A 186 29.39 -15.20 -7.13
N PRO A 187 29.30 -16.37 -6.46
CA PRO A 187 30.28 -16.74 -5.45
C PRO A 187 31.70 -16.81 -6.06
N GLY A 188 32.70 -16.31 -5.35
CA GLY A 188 34.10 -16.36 -5.81
C GLY A 188 34.62 -17.78 -6.06
N THR A 189 34.04 -18.78 -5.40
CA THR A 189 34.37 -20.21 -5.54
C THR A 189 33.72 -20.89 -6.75
N ALA A 190 32.74 -20.26 -7.39
CA ALA A 190 31.96 -20.85 -8.47
C ALA A 190 32.60 -20.68 -9.86
N LYS A 191 33.91 -20.41 -9.95
CA LYS A 191 34.65 -20.26 -11.23
C LYS A 191 33.96 -19.33 -12.25
N GLY A 192 33.30 -18.28 -11.78
CA GLY A 192 32.62 -17.29 -12.60
C GLY A 192 31.16 -17.59 -12.96
N PHE A 193 30.61 -18.75 -12.56
CA PHE A 193 29.18 -19.03 -12.71
C PHE A 193 28.32 -18.07 -11.88
N VAL A 194 27.13 -17.78 -12.40
CA VAL A 194 26.15 -16.89 -11.76
C VAL A 194 24.85 -17.67 -11.54
N PHE A 195 24.27 -17.52 -10.36
CA PHE A 195 22.99 -18.10 -9.97
C PHE A 195 21.96 -16.98 -9.92
N ILE A 196 20.84 -17.16 -10.62
CA ILE A 196 19.74 -16.20 -10.68
C ILE A 196 18.48 -16.92 -10.20
N SER A 197 17.81 -16.34 -9.21
CA SER A 197 16.51 -16.82 -8.73
C SER A 197 15.43 -15.90 -9.27
N LEU A 198 14.45 -16.48 -9.94
CA LEU A 198 13.27 -15.80 -10.49
C LEU A 198 12.03 -16.27 -9.74
N GLU A 199 11.18 -15.35 -9.32
CA GLU A 199 9.92 -15.63 -8.64
C GLU A 199 8.73 -15.36 -9.57
N ASP A 200 7.73 -16.22 -9.52
CA ASP A 200 6.42 -16.00 -10.12
C ASP A 200 5.29 -16.35 -9.15
N GLU A 201 4.02 -16.22 -9.58
CA GLU A 201 2.87 -16.49 -8.72
C GLU A 201 2.75 -17.96 -8.24
N THR A 202 3.58 -18.86 -8.76
CA THR A 202 3.59 -20.29 -8.40
C THR A 202 4.81 -20.72 -7.59
N GLY A 203 5.86 -19.90 -7.54
CA GLY A 203 7.06 -20.16 -6.75
C GLY A 203 8.34 -19.65 -7.39
N VAL A 204 9.46 -20.28 -7.02
CA VAL A 204 10.81 -19.84 -7.41
C VAL A 204 11.41 -20.80 -8.42
N SER A 205 11.93 -20.24 -9.51
CA SER A 205 12.76 -20.91 -10.52
C SER A 205 14.21 -20.47 -10.39
N ASN A 206 15.16 -21.39 -10.45
CA ASN A 206 16.59 -21.07 -10.41
C ASN A 206 17.24 -21.30 -11.77
N ALA A 207 18.01 -20.33 -12.24
CA ALA A 207 18.80 -20.39 -13.45
C ALA A 207 20.29 -20.30 -13.11
N ILE A 208 21.10 -21.13 -13.77
CA ILE A 208 22.55 -21.10 -13.67
C ILE A 208 23.08 -20.58 -15.00
N VAL A 209 23.83 -19.49 -14.94
CA VAL A 209 24.43 -18.83 -16.10
C VAL A 209 25.92 -19.14 -16.10
N ASP A 210 26.41 -19.70 -17.19
CA ASP A 210 27.83 -19.98 -17.37
C ASP A 210 28.64 -18.69 -17.60
N PRO A 211 29.96 -18.70 -17.36
CA PRO A 211 30.79 -17.51 -17.47
C PRO A 211 30.74 -16.83 -18.84
N ASN A 212 30.68 -17.60 -19.94
CA ASN A 212 30.68 -17.02 -21.29
C ASN A 212 29.35 -16.31 -21.58
N LEU A 213 28.24 -16.91 -21.17
CA LEU A 213 26.92 -16.31 -21.30
C LEU A 213 26.79 -15.06 -20.43
N PHE A 214 27.36 -15.09 -19.21
CA PHE A 214 27.38 -13.92 -18.33
C PHE A 214 28.18 -12.77 -18.95
N GLU A 215 29.41 -12.98 -19.41
CA GLU A 215 30.20 -11.89 -20.00
C GLU A 215 29.52 -11.33 -21.26
N ARG A 216 28.82 -12.16 -22.04
CA ARG A 216 28.04 -11.70 -23.20
C ARG A 216 26.86 -10.78 -22.82
N PHE A 217 26.18 -11.06 -21.71
CA PHE A 217 24.99 -10.33 -21.28
C PHE A 217 25.18 -9.62 -19.94
N ARG A 218 26.41 -9.21 -19.64
CA ARG A 218 26.79 -8.73 -18.32
C ARG A 218 25.90 -7.59 -17.84
N LEU A 219 25.72 -6.57 -18.67
CA LEU A 219 24.88 -5.41 -18.35
C LEU A 219 23.44 -5.84 -18.04
N LEU A 220 22.82 -6.62 -18.92
CA LEU A 220 21.45 -7.12 -18.74
C LEU A 220 21.29 -7.93 -17.44
N ILE A 221 22.28 -8.72 -17.08
CA ILE A 221 22.23 -9.55 -15.87
C ILE A 221 22.48 -8.72 -14.61
N THR A 222 23.34 -7.68 -14.67
CA THR A 222 23.73 -6.89 -13.50
C THR A 222 22.89 -5.64 -13.27
N GLU A 223 22.22 -5.10 -14.28
CA GLU A 223 21.38 -3.91 -14.13
C GLU A 223 20.15 -4.22 -13.27
N GLU A 224 19.92 -3.36 -12.28
CA GLU A 224 18.66 -3.24 -11.57
C GLU A 224 17.87 -2.14 -12.26
N ALA A 225 16.63 -2.44 -12.67
CA ALA A 225 15.71 -1.48 -13.27
C ALA A 225 14.93 -0.74 -12.17
#